data_AF-A0A2L0BCG5-F1
#
_entry.id   AF-A0A2L0BCG5-F1
#
_cell.length_a   1.000
_cell.length_b   1.000
_cell.length_c   1.000
_cell.angle_alpha   90.00
_cell.angle_beta   90.00
_cell.angle_gamma   90.00
#
_symmetry.space_group_name_H-M   'P 1'
#
loop_
_entity.id
_entity.type
_entity.pdbx_description
1 polymer ?
#
loop_
_entity_poly.entity_id
_entity_poly.type
_entity_poly.pdbx_seq_one_letter_code
_entity_poly.pdbx_strand_id
1 'polypeptide(L)'
;AIGIHGENIDSAIETYNLLSEKYFTHASPTLFNAATVRPQLSSCFLLTMPGDSIEGFCQCLNQCAYISKCAGGIGINVHNIRATGTYIAGTNGAAKGLVPMLRVFNNLAKYVDQGGNKRPGAFAIYLEPWHADIFDFLDLKKNTGKEDFRARDLFYALWTPDLFMKRVEADGLWSLMCPHESPGLSDCYGDEFEKLYEKYETDGQFVRQVSARDLWKTIINSQVETGTPYMLYKDACNSKSNQKNLGVIKSSNLCTEVVEYTSPDEVAVCNLASIAVNMFVSPDRKSYDFKKLKEITKVVTKNLNKIIDVTYYPVTEAKHSNMRHRPIGIGIQGLADAFILLRMPFDSEEASLLNKEIFETLYYGSLEASCEIAAKDGPYSTYEGSPVSKGILQYDMWNVTPTNLWNWSEIKEKIAKHGVRNSLLIAPMPTASTAQILGNNESIEPYTSNIYTRRVLSGEFQVVNQHLINDLTERGLWDDVMRNQIIANSGSIQNIPGIPNDLKAI
;
A
#
# COMPACT_ATOMS: atom_id res chain seq x y z
N ALA A 1 6.94 -9.22 -20.96
CA ALA A 1 7.24 -10.65 -21.22
C ALA A 1 8.75 -10.91 -21.32
N ILE A 2 9.42 -10.60 -22.45
CA ILE A 2 10.85 -10.92 -22.64
C ILE A 2 11.75 -10.37 -21.51
N GLY A 3 11.56 -9.09 -21.11
CA GLY A 3 12.36 -8.50 -20.04
C GLY A 3 12.24 -9.16 -18.66
N ILE A 4 11.21 -9.99 -18.43
CA ILE A 4 11.02 -10.75 -17.19
C ILE A 4 11.57 -12.18 -17.34
N HIS A 5 11.35 -12.80 -18.49
CA HIS A 5 11.59 -14.23 -18.69
C HIS A 5 12.91 -14.57 -19.41
N GLY A 6 13.56 -13.58 -20.03
CA GLY A 6 14.80 -13.76 -20.78
C GLY A 6 14.67 -14.86 -21.84
N GLU A 7 15.55 -15.85 -21.76
CA GLU A 7 15.61 -16.99 -22.69
C GLU A 7 14.50 -18.03 -22.50
N ASN A 8 13.70 -17.95 -21.42
CA ASN A 8 12.56 -18.83 -21.24
C ASN A 8 11.37 -18.33 -22.08
N ILE A 9 11.40 -18.69 -23.36
CA ILE A 9 10.43 -18.24 -24.37
C ILE A 9 9.02 -18.76 -24.08
N ASP A 10 8.87 -19.98 -23.57
CA ASP A 10 7.54 -20.54 -23.25
C ASP A 10 6.82 -19.69 -22.18
N SER A 11 7.50 -19.36 -21.07
CA SER A 11 6.93 -18.46 -20.06
C SER A 11 6.74 -17.04 -20.58
N ALA A 12 7.59 -16.58 -21.51
CA ALA A 12 7.43 -15.27 -22.13
C ALA A 12 6.16 -15.22 -23.00
N ILE A 13 5.87 -16.26 -23.78
CA ILE A 13 4.66 -16.38 -24.60
C ILE A 13 3.43 -16.48 -23.71
N GLU A 14 3.46 -17.33 -22.67
CA GLU A 14 2.37 -17.44 -21.69
C GLU A 14 2.04 -16.07 -21.08
N THR A 15 3.06 -15.36 -20.58
CA THR A 15 2.88 -14.02 -20.01
C THR A 15 2.41 -13.01 -21.05
N TYR A 16 2.89 -13.08 -22.29
CA TYR A 16 2.45 -12.19 -23.36
C TYR A 16 0.95 -12.37 -23.66
N ASN A 17 0.49 -13.60 -23.84
CA ASN A 17 -0.91 -13.89 -24.13
C ASN A 17 -1.82 -13.38 -23.01
N LEU A 18 -1.46 -13.64 -21.75
CA LEU A 18 -2.26 -13.21 -20.61
C LEU A 18 -2.29 -11.68 -20.43
N LEU A 19 -1.19 -10.99 -20.75
CA LEU A 19 -1.12 -9.53 -20.76
C LEU A 19 -1.93 -8.93 -21.92
N SER A 20 -1.85 -9.50 -23.12
CA SER A 20 -2.53 -9.00 -24.32
C SER A 20 -4.04 -9.24 -24.26
N GLU A 21 -4.46 -10.34 -23.64
CA GLU A 21 -5.86 -10.66 -23.32
C GLU A 21 -6.36 -9.94 -22.05
N LYS A 22 -5.54 -9.09 -21.43
CA LYS A 22 -5.88 -8.21 -20.30
C LYS A 22 -6.25 -8.92 -18.99
N TYR A 23 -5.89 -10.20 -18.80
CA TYR A 23 -6.17 -10.91 -17.55
C TYR A 23 -5.49 -10.28 -16.33
N PHE A 24 -4.30 -9.71 -16.53
CA PHE A 24 -3.59 -8.95 -15.51
C PHE A 24 -2.67 -7.93 -16.17
N THR A 25 -2.05 -7.07 -15.36
CA THR A 25 -0.96 -6.21 -15.81
C THR A 25 0.09 -6.04 -14.72
N HIS A 26 1.33 -5.78 -15.14
CA HIS A 26 2.40 -5.40 -14.21
C HIS A 26 2.30 -3.91 -13.89
N ALA A 27 2.89 -3.49 -12.77
CA ALA A 27 2.91 -2.08 -12.40
C ALA A 27 3.68 -1.22 -13.42
N SER A 28 3.38 0.09 -13.45
CA SER A 28 3.93 1.03 -14.44
C SER A 28 5.47 1.00 -14.55
N PRO A 29 6.27 0.91 -13.47
CA PRO A 29 7.73 0.82 -13.60
C PRO A 29 8.19 -0.42 -14.38
N THR A 30 7.52 -1.57 -14.18
CA THR A 30 7.80 -2.77 -14.98
C THR A 30 7.45 -2.55 -16.45
N LEU A 31 6.30 -1.95 -16.74
CA LEU A 31 5.88 -1.66 -18.12
C LEU A 31 6.83 -0.69 -18.83
N PHE A 32 7.35 0.31 -18.12
CA PHE A 32 8.27 1.31 -18.69
C PHE A 32 9.69 0.78 -18.90
N ASN A 33 10.18 -0.05 -17.98
CA ASN A 33 11.61 -0.31 -17.87
C ASN A 33 12.01 -1.76 -18.21
N ALA A 34 11.08 -2.71 -18.35
CA ALA A 34 11.43 -4.08 -18.73
C ALA A 34 12.17 -4.11 -20.08
N ALA A 35 13.27 -4.88 -20.14
CA ALA A 35 14.18 -4.97 -21.30
C ALA A 35 14.91 -3.66 -21.68
N THR A 36 14.96 -2.67 -20.78
CA THR A 36 15.82 -1.48 -20.95
C THR A 36 17.21 -1.68 -20.36
N VAL A 37 18.13 -0.73 -20.57
CA VAL A 37 19.55 -0.81 -20.14
C VAL A 37 19.70 -0.95 -18.61
N ARG A 38 18.84 -0.29 -17.83
CA ARG A 38 18.84 -0.36 -16.37
C ARG A 38 17.40 -0.61 -15.91
N PRO A 39 16.94 -1.87 -15.94
CA PRO A 39 15.54 -2.19 -15.76
C PRO A 39 15.16 -2.11 -14.27
N GLN A 40 14.84 -0.91 -13.77
CA GLN A 40 14.25 -0.77 -12.44
C GLN A 40 12.75 -1.08 -12.56
N LEU A 41 12.33 -2.23 -12.04
CA LEU A 41 10.98 -2.77 -12.25
C LEU A 41 10.06 -2.63 -11.03
N SER A 42 10.63 -2.41 -9.85
CA SER A 42 9.93 -2.34 -8.57
C SER A 42 9.27 -0.97 -8.38
N SER A 43 8.16 -0.89 -7.65
CA SER A 43 7.36 0.35 -7.61
C SER A 43 7.56 1.22 -6.38
N CYS A 44 7.75 0.58 -5.23
CA CYS A 44 7.80 1.27 -3.95
C CYS A 44 8.97 0.79 -3.10
N PHE A 45 9.48 1.71 -2.29
CA PHE A 45 10.58 1.49 -1.36
C PHE A 45 10.17 1.97 0.03
N LEU A 46 10.56 1.23 1.06
CA LEU A 46 10.35 1.61 2.45
C LEU A 46 11.71 1.76 3.13
N LEU A 47 11.90 2.86 3.83
CA LEU A 47 13.14 3.17 4.51
C LEU A 47 12.86 3.47 5.99
N THR A 48 13.85 3.13 6.80
CA THR A 48 13.98 3.70 8.14
C THR A 48 15.07 4.76 8.10
N MET A 49 14.89 5.82 8.89
CA MET A 49 15.97 6.75 9.15
C MET A 49 17.13 5.99 9.85
N PRO A 50 18.34 5.90 9.27
CA PRO A 50 19.42 5.04 9.77
C PRO A 50 19.89 5.37 11.19
N GLY A 51 19.79 6.63 11.59
CA GLY A 51 20.13 7.07 12.94
C GLY A 51 19.77 8.53 13.19
N ASP A 52 19.71 8.89 14.47
CA ASP A 52 19.49 10.26 14.96
C ASP A 52 20.79 11.08 14.94
N SER A 53 21.34 11.25 13.72
CA SER A 53 22.57 12.03 13.48
C SER A 53 22.54 12.66 12.09
N ILE A 54 23.48 13.58 11.83
CA ILE A 54 23.63 14.20 10.52
C ILE A 54 24.07 13.17 9.47
N GLU A 55 24.92 12.21 9.84
CA GLU A 55 25.35 11.11 8.98
C GLU A 55 24.17 10.23 8.58
N GLY A 56 23.34 9.82 9.55
CA GLY A 56 22.13 9.04 9.29
C GLY A 56 21.14 9.79 8.39
N PHE A 57 20.93 11.09 8.66
CA PHE A 57 20.12 11.97 7.82
C PHE A 57 20.65 12.06 6.38
N CYS A 58 21.95 12.32 6.19
CA CYS A 58 22.58 12.42 4.88
C CYS A 58 22.54 11.10 4.10
N GLN A 59 22.72 9.96 4.79
CA GLN A 59 22.58 8.64 4.19
C GLN A 59 21.16 8.41 3.68
N CYS A 60 20.14 8.68 4.50
CA CYS A 60 18.74 8.54 4.12
C CYS A 60 18.38 9.46 2.94
N LEU A 61 18.83 10.71 2.98
CA LEU A 61 18.60 11.69 1.91
C LEU A 61 19.21 11.22 0.58
N ASN A 62 20.43 10.67 0.63
CA ASN A 62 21.11 10.12 -0.53
C ASN A 62 20.37 8.90 -1.11
N GLN A 63 19.94 7.96 -0.25
CA GLN A 63 19.14 6.81 -0.66
C GLN A 63 17.85 7.26 -1.35
N CYS A 64 17.14 8.23 -0.77
CA CYS A 64 15.91 8.79 -1.35
C CYS A 64 16.16 9.44 -2.73
N ALA A 65 17.29 10.14 -2.89
CA ALA A 65 17.64 10.76 -4.17
C ALA A 65 17.83 9.72 -5.29
N TYR A 66 18.57 8.64 -5.01
CA TYR A 66 18.79 7.56 -5.97
C TYR A 66 17.51 6.78 -6.29
N ILE A 67 16.67 6.53 -5.29
CA ILE A 67 15.38 5.86 -5.49
C ILE A 67 14.43 6.74 -6.32
N SER A 68 14.29 8.02 -5.97
CA SER A 68 13.41 8.96 -6.69
C SER A 68 13.88 9.17 -8.13
N LYS A 69 15.19 9.22 -8.37
CA LYS A 69 15.75 9.29 -9.73
C LYS A 69 15.27 8.15 -10.62
N CYS A 70 15.03 6.97 -10.05
CA CYS A 70 14.55 5.78 -10.74
C CYS A 70 13.02 5.60 -10.66
N ALA A 71 12.27 6.68 -10.39
CA ALA A 71 10.81 6.68 -10.37
C ALA A 71 10.15 5.82 -9.27
N GLY A 72 10.87 5.50 -8.20
CA GLY A 72 10.34 4.78 -7.04
C GLY A 72 9.58 5.69 -6.08
N GLY A 73 8.38 5.29 -5.66
CA GLY A 73 7.67 5.91 -4.55
C GLY A 73 8.28 5.51 -3.20
N ILE A 74 8.31 6.41 -2.22
CA ILE A 74 9.07 6.20 -0.98
C ILE A 74 8.15 6.31 0.25
N GLY A 75 8.22 5.36 1.18
CA GLY A 75 7.77 5.50 2.56
C GLY A 75 8.97 5.61 3.50
N ILE A 76 9.01 6.60 4.39
CA ILE A 76 10.12 6.82 5.33
C ILE A 76 9.55 6.96 6.72
N ASN A 77 10.00 6.15 7.68
CA ASN A 77 9.74 6.43 9.08
C ASN A 77 10.81 7.32 9.69
N VAL A 78 10.38 8.28 10.51
CA VAL A 78 11.25 9.28 11.18
C VAL A 78 11.06 9.29 12.69
N HIS A 79 10.52 8.20 13.25
CA HIS A 79 10.18 8.05 14.67
C HIS A 79 11.36 8.24 15.62
N ASN A 80 12.57 7.94 15.16
CA ASN A 80 13.80 7.93 15.95
C ASN A 80 14.53 9.28 15.96
N ILE A 81 14.08 10.28 15.21
CA ILE A 81 14.72 11.60 15.19
C ILE A 81 14.30 12.39 16.42
N ARG A 82 15.26 12.98 17.13
CA ARG A 82 14.97 13.76 18.35
C ARG A 82 14.05 14.96 18.08
N ALA A 83 13.17 15.24 19.04
CA ALA A 83 12.21 16.32 18.95
C ALA A 83 12.83 17.71 19.16
N THR A 84 12.08 18.75 18.79
CA THR A 84 12.48 20.15 18.97
C THR A 84 12.86 20.46 20.43
N GLY A 85 13.96 21.17 20.65
CA GLY A 85 14.42 21.58 21.98
C GLY A 85 15.33 20.57 22.69
N THR A 86 15.39 19.32 22.22
CA THR A 86 16.25 18.27 22.80
C THR A 86 17.73 18.67 22.74
N TYR A 87 18.47 18.44 23.81
CA TYR A 87 19.89 18.79 23.90
C TYR A 87 20.76 18.02 22.88
N ILE A 88 21.80 18.68 22.35
CA ILE A 88 22.80 18.10 21.47
C ILE A 88 24.17 18.25 22.12
N ALA A 89 24.69 17.16 22.69
CA ALA A 89 25.97 17.15 23.40
C ALA A 89 27.15 17.62 22.53
N GLY A 90 27.22 17.18 21.28
CA GLY A 90 28.37 17.48 20.40
C GLY A 90 28.53 18.95 20.00
N THR A 91 27.43 19.70 19.92
CA THR A 91 27.43 21.12 19.51
C THR A 91 27.00 22.07 20.63
N ASN A 92 26.69 21.52 21.81
CA ASN A 92 26.16 22.24 22.96
C ASN A 92 24.93 23.11 22.61
N GLY A 93 24.09 22.63 21.71
CA GLY A 93 22.90 23.32 21.21
C GLY A 93 21.61 22.54 21.46
N ALA A 94 20.50 23.06 20.94
CA ALA A 94 19.20 22.41 20.97
C ALA A 94 18.75 21.98 19.56
N ALA A 95 18.13 20.81 19.46
CA ALA A 95 17.60 20.27 18.23
C ALA A 95 16.47 21.14 17.67
N LYS A 96 16.43 21.23 16.34
CA LYS A 96 15.38 21.97 15.62
C LYS A 96 14.15 21.11 15.29
N GLY A 97 14.18 19.82 15.65
CA GLY A 97 13.09 18.87 15.45
C GLY A 97 12.84 18.45 14.00
N LEU A 98 11.68 17.85 13.77
CA LEU A 98 11.31 17.25 12.49
C LEU A 98 11.08 18.27 11.37
N VAL A 99 10.47 19.42 11.67
CA VAL A 99 10.00 20.35 10.63
C VAL A 99 11.12 20.80 9.68
N PRO A 100 12.29 21.30 10.15
CA PRO A 100 13.36 21.73 9.24
C PRO A 100 14.00 20.57 8.48
N MET A 101 14.10 19.39 9.10
CA MET A 101 14.59 18.19 8.43
C MET A 101 13.68 17.79 7.27
N LEU A 102 12.37 17.75 7.50
CA LEU A 102 11.38 17.39 6.49
C LEU A 102 11.30 18.40 5.35
N ARG A 103 11.63 19.67 5.58
CA ARG A 103 11.78 20.65 4.48
C ARG A 103 12.91 20.32 3.51
N VAL A 104 13.99 19.70 3.99
CA VAL A 104 15.07 19.25 3.10
C VAL A 104 14.58 18.10 2.22
N PHE A 105 13.87 17.12 2.80
CA PHE A 105 13.23 16.06 2.02
C PHE A 105 12.21 16.60 1.02
N ASN A 106 11.43 17.61 1.40
CA ASN A 106 10.47 18.27 0.51
C ASN A 106 11.17 18.88 -0.71
N ASN A 107 12.27 19.60 -0.50
CA ASN A 107 13.03 20.20 -1.58
C ASN A 107 13.73 19.15 -2.45
N LEU A 108 14.17 18.02 -1.86
CA LEU A 108 14.68 16.89 -2.62
C LEU A 108 13.59 16.28 -3.51
N ALA A 109 12.38 16.08 -2.99
CA ALA A 109 11.25 15.54 -3.75
C ALA A 109 10.90 16.42 -4.96
N LYS A 110 10.96 17.76 -4.80
CA LYS A 110 10.81 18.71 -5.90
C LYS A 110 11.96 18.66 -6.90
N TYR A 111 13.20 18.52 -6.43
CA TYR A 111 14.39 18.57 -7.27
C TYR A 111 14.55 17.31 -8.12
N VAL A 112 14.32 16.13 -7.54
CA VAL A 112 14.48 14.84 -8.22
C VAL A 112 13.13 14.34 -8.75
N ASP A 113 12.66 15.00 -9.82
CA ASP A 113 11.37 14.82 -10.48
C ASP A 113 11.30 13.64 -11.47
N GLN A 114 12.01 12.55 -11.15
CA GLN A 114 12.01 11.30 -11.91
C GLN A 114 12.47 11.46 -13.38
N GLY A 115 13.38 12.39 -13.66
CA GLY A 115 14.09 12.49 -14.93
C GLY A 115 13.47 13.46 -15.94
N GLY A 116 13.09 14.67 -15.50
CA GLY A 116 12.61 15.73 -16.39
C GLY A 116 11.08 15.80 -16.44
N ASN A 117 10.44 15.82 -15.27
CA ASN A 117 9.02 16.08 -15.08
C ASN A 117 8.07 14.97 -15.57
N LYS A 118 8.55 13.72 -15.70
CA LYS A 118 7.69 12.56 -16.00
C LYS A 118 6.72 12.28 -14.85
N ARG A 119 7.17 12.48 -13.60
CA ARG A 119 6.36 12.35 -12.39
C ARG A 119 7.08 13.01 -11.20
N PRO A 120 6.44 13.87 -10.38
CA PRO A 120 7.07 14.45 -9.19
C PRO A 120 7.57 13.37 -8.22
N GLY A 121 8.68 13.60 -7.53
CA GLY A 121 9.11 12.75 -6.40
C GLY A 121 8.02 12.71 -5.32
N ALA A 122 7.73 11.53 -4.79
CA ALA A 122 6.62 11.35 -3.86
C ALA A 122 7.07 10.51 -2.66
N PHE A 123 7.19 11.16 -1.51
CA PHE A 123 7.63 10.54 -0.26
C PHE A 123 6.52 10.65 0.79
N ALA A 124 6.12 9.53 1.38
CA ALA A 124 5.26 9.48 2.56
C ALA A 124 6.12 9.37 3.82
N ILE A 125 5.93 10.31 4.74
CA ILE A 125 6.61 10.35 6.02
C ILE A 125 5.70 9.73 7.07
N TYR A 126 6.21 8.72 7.78
CA TYR A 126 5.53 7.99 8.83
C TYR A 126 6.02 8.48 10.19
N LEU A 127 5.07 8.81 11.08
CA LEU A 127 5.35 9.22 12.45
C LEU A 127 4.38 8.55 13.43
N GLU A 128 4.89 8.06 14.57
CA GLU A 128 4.04 7.60 15.67
C GLU A 128 3.47 8.79 16.48
N PRO A 129 2.20 8.76 16.91
CA PRO A 129 1.52 9.91 17.50
C PRO A 129 2.01 10.32 18.89
N TRP A 130 2.91 9.54 19.53
CA TRP A 130 3.57 9.95 20.77
C TRP A 130 4.72 10.93 20.54
N HIS A 131 5.19 11.11 19.31
CA HIS A 131 6.35 11.97 19.06
C HIS A 131 6.07 13.44 19.43
N ALA A 132 6.99 14.12 20.10
CA ALA A 132 6.71 15.46 20.63
C ALA A 132 6.42 16.55 19.59
N ASP A 133 6.96 16.40 18.37
CA ASP A 133 6.69 17.28 17.23
C ASP A 133 5.40 16.92 16.45
N ILE A 134 4.53 16.01 16.95
CA ILE A 134 3.36 15.50 16.20
C ILE A 134 2.39 16.61 15.74
N PHE A 135 2.17 17.65 16.55
CA PHE A 135 1.26 18.75 16.18
C PHE A 135 1.79 19.54 14.99
N ASP A 136 3.08 19.88 14.98
CA ASP A 136 3.70 20.59 13.87
C ASP A 136 3.79 19.70 12.62
N PHE A 137 4.00 18.39 12.81
CA PHE A 137 3.95 17.41 11.72
C PHE A 137 2.61 17.40 10.99
N LEU A 138 1.49 17.45 11.73
CA LEU A 138 0.13 17.51 11.17
C LEU A 138 -0.15 18.83 10.41
N ASP A 139 0.61 19.88 10.68
CA ASP A 139 0.46 21.18 10.03
C ASP A 139 1.26 21.31 8.72
N LEU A 140 2.21 20.41 8.46
CA LEU A 140 3.18 20.56 7.36
C LEU A 140 2.54 20.63 5.96
N LYS A 141 1.40 19.96 5.75
CA LYS A 141 0.68 19.94 4.46
C LYS A 141 -0.39 21.03 4.33
N LYS A 142 -0.74 21.71 5.41
CA LYS A 142 -1.80 22.72 5.40
C LYS A 142 -1.48 23.85 4.42
N ASN A 143 -2.51 24.38 3.78
CA ASN A 143 -2.33 25.47 2.82
C ASN A 143 -2.01 26.78 3.55
N THR A 144 -2.63 26.99 4.70
CA THR A 144 -2.43 28.18 5.54
C THR A 144 -1.21 28.04 6.46
N GLY A 145 -0.66 29.17 6.93
CA GLY A 145 0.46 29.25 7.89
C GLY A 145 1.79 29.71 7.29
N LYS A 146 2.86 29.71 8.09
CA LYS A 146 4.18 30.20 7.68
C LYS A 146 4.89 29.19 6.77
N GLU A 147 5.39 29.64 5.62
CA GLU A 147 6.09 28.78 4.63
C GLU A 147 7.28 28.02 5.23
N ASP A 148 7.99 28.61 6.19
CA ASP A 148 9.12 27.94 6.84
C ASP A 148 8.74 26.74 7.72
N PHE A 149 7.44 26.53 7.93
CA PHE A 149 6.85 25.42 8.67
C PHE A 149 5.97 24.54 7.76
N ARG A 150 6.24 24.53 6.45
CA ARG A 150 5.45 23.77 5.47
C ARG A 150 6.35 22.90 4.58
N ALA A 151 5.82 21.74 4.19
CA ALA A 151 6.45 20.78 3.31
C ALA A 151 5.37 20.03 2.49
N ARG A 152 4.66 20.78 1.65
CA ARG A 152 3.41 20.34 1.00
C ARG A 152 3.58 19.27 -0.07
N ASP A 153 4.79 19.09 -0.60
CA ASP A 153 5.09 18.10 -1.64
C ASP A 153 5.32 16.70 -1.04
N LEU A 154 5.47 16.61 0.29
CA LEU A 154 5.47 15.35 1.00
C LEU A 154 4.05 14.86 1.28
N PHE A 155 3.94 13.56 1.56
CA PHE A 155 2.76 12.92 2.11
C PHE A 155 3.03 12.56 3.57
N TYR A 156 1.98 12.49 4.37
CA TYR A 156 2.07 12.30 5.80
C TYR A 156 1.21 11.11 6.22
N ALA A 157 1.73 10.31 7.14
CA ALA A 157 1.09 9.10 7.62
C ALA A 157 1.33 8.93 9.12
N LEU A 158 0.30 8.46 9.82
CA LEU A 158 0.39 8.08 11.23
C LEU A 158 0.60 6.57 11.35
N TRP A 159 1.62 6.19 12.12
CA TRP A 159 1.88 4.81 12.52
C TRP A 159 1.35 4.63 13.95
N THR A 160 0.07 4.27 14.04
CA THR A 160 -0.74 4.48 15.25
C THR A 160 -0.75 3.24 16.13
N PRO A 161 -0.26 3.30 17.39
CA PRO A 161 -0.45 2.21 18.35
C PRO A 161 -1.90 2.17 18.86
N ASP A 162 -2.38 0.98 19.19
CA ASP A 162 -3.72 0.72 19.74
C ASP A 162 -3.95 1.53 21.03
N LEU A 163 -2.89 1.71 21.85
CA LEU A 163 -2.94 2.51 23.07
C LEU A 163 -3.43 3.94 22.83
N PHE A 164 -3.02 4.57 21.73
CA PHE A 164 -3.49 5.92 21.40
C PHE A 164 -5.01 5.92 21.21
N MET A 165 -5.53 4.95 20.46
CA MET A 165 -6.97 4.83 20.23
C MET A 165 -7.74 4.52 21.52
N LYS A 166 -7.21 3.63 22.37
CA LYS A 166 -7.76 3.35 23.72
C LYS A 166 -7.83 4.63 24.57
N ARG A 167 -6.78 5.46 24.56
CA ARG A 167 -6.74 6.73 25.30
C ARG A 167 -7.70 7.78 24.71
N VAL A 168 -7.88 7.84 23.38
CA VAL A 168 -8.88 8.72 22.74
C VAL A 168 -10.31 8.34 23.16
N GLU A 169 -10.63 7.05 23.13
CA GLU A 169 -11.94 6.52 23.52
C GLU A 169 -12.25 6.86 24.98
N ALA A 170 -11.31 6.56 25.88
CA ALA A 170 -11.43 6.77 27.32
C ALA A 170 -11.29 8.24 27.79
N ASP A 171 -11.08 9.20 26.88
CA ASP A 171 -10.77 10.59 27.20
C ASP A 171 -9.55 10.76 28.14
N GLY A 172 -8.54 9.92 27.93
CA GLY A 172 -7.32 9.89 28.72
C GLY A 172 -6.29 10.94 28.32
N LEU A 173 -5.24 11.05 29.14
CA LEU A 173 -4.04 11.79 28.80
C LEU A 173 -3.17 11.02 27.80
N TRP A 174 -2.47 11.77 26.97
CA TRP A 174 -1.48 11.29 26.03
C TRP A 174 -0.16 12.05 26.24
N SER A 175 0.90 11.30 26.53
CA SER A 175 2.24 11.82 26.73
C SER A 175 3.01 11.92 25.42
N LEU A 176 3.52 13.12 25.16
CA LEU A 176 4.36 13.43 24.02
C LEU A 176 5.83 13.33 24.43
N MET A 177 6.57 12.46 23.74
CA MET A 177 7.91 12.02 24.11
C MET A 177 8.93 12.33 23.01
N CYS A 178 10.18 12.52 23.42
CA CYS A 178 11.32 12.57 22.51
C CYS A 178 11.97 11.18 22.45
N PRO A 179 12.26 10.62 21.27
CA PRO A 179 12.87 9.28 21.18
C PRO A 179 14.27 9.20 21.79
N HIS A 180 14.95 10.34 21.98
CA HIS A 180 16.23 10.41 22.67
C HIS A 180 16.10 10.22 24.18
N GLU A 181 15.01 10.71 24.78
CA GLU A 181 14.73 10.61 26.22
C GLU A 181 13.96 9.33 26.56
N SER A 182 13.09 8.90 25.65
CA SER A 182 12.22 7.72 25.79
C SER A 182 12.51 6.69 24.67
N PRO A 183 13.70 6.07 24.64
CA PRO A 183 14.12 5.20 23.54
C PRO A 183 13.34 3.88 23.49
N GLY A 184 13.33 3.25 22.30
CA GLY A 184 12.78 1.90 22.09
C GLY A 184 11.26 1.83 21.82
N LEU A 185 10.53 2.95 21.91
CA LEU A 185 9.09 2.97 21.63
C LEU A 185 8.75 2.53 20.19
N SER A 186 9.57 2.87 19.21
CA SER A 186 9.40 2.42 17.82
C SER A 186 9.94 1.01 17.54
N ASP A 187 10.59 0.39 18.52
CA ASP A 187 11.20 -0.96 18.44
C ASP A 187 10.39 -2.03 19.19
N CYS A 188 9.19 -1.68 19.67
CA CYS A 188 8.23 -2.61 20.29
C CYS A 188 6.79 -2.29 19.81
N TYR A 189 5.85 -3.20 20.02
CA TYR A 189 4.43 -3.03 19.65
C TYR A 189 3.51 -3.81 20.63
N GLY A 190 2.20 -3.55 20.58
CA GLY A 190 1.21 -4.18 21.44
C GLY A 190 1.52 -4.02 22.93
N ASP A 191 1.33 -5.09 23.71
CA ASP A 191 1.53 -5.07 25.18
C ASP A 191 2.93 -4.63 25.61
N GLU A 192 3.97 -4.89 24.81
CA GLU A 192 5.34 -4.48 25.12
C GLU A 192 5.49 -2.96 24.99
N PHE A 193 4.90 -2.39 23.94
CA PHE A 193 4.83 -0.94 23.75
C PHE A 193 4.04 -0.27 24.87
N GLU A 194 2.87 -0.82 25.23
CA GLU A 194 2.03 -0.25 26.28
C GLU A 194 2.77 -0.16 27.62
N LYS A 195 3.42 -1.26 28.03
CA LYS A 195 4.21 -1.30 29.27
C LYS A 195 5.37 -0.31 29.26
N LEU A 196 6.10 -0.23 28.14
CA LEU A 196 7.25 0.68 28.02
C LEU A 196 6.81 2.14 28.04
N TYR A 197 5.75 2.47 27.31
CA TYR A 197 5.19 3.81 27.25
C TYR A 197 4.69 4.27 28.62
N GLU A 198 3.88 3.45 29.31
CA GLU A 198 3.35 3.80 30.64
C GLU A 198 4.43 3.87 31.73
N LYS A 199 5.50 3.10 31.58
CA LYS A 199 6.69 3.23 32.42
C LYS A 199 7.32 4.63 32.25
N TYR A 200 7.52 5.08 31.01
CA TYR A 200 8.05 6.44 30.77
C TYR A 200 7.10 7.53 31.28
N GLU A 201 5.77 7.33 31.20
CA GLU A 201 4.81 8.26 31.84
C GLU A 201 5.02 8.30 33.36
N THR A 202 5.18 7.15 34.02
CA THR A 202 5.39 7.04 35.47
C THR A 202 6.71 7.65 35.93
N ASP A 203 7.77 7.46 35.15
CA ASP A 203 9.11 7.98 35.42
C ASP A 203 9.23 9.49 35.11
N GLY A 204 8.18 10.12 34.58
CA GLY A 204 8.19 11.53 34.16
C GLY A 204 9.04 11.80 32.92
N GLN A 205 9.33 10.78 32.11
CA GLN A 205 10.14 10.85 30.90
C GLN A 205 9.26 11.20 29.69
N PHE A 206 8.70 12.42 29.70
CA PHE A 206 7.93 12.98 28.59
C PHE A 206 8.15 14.49 28.50
N VAL A 207 7.98 15.04 27.30
CA VAL A 207 8.14 16.49 27.04
C VAL A 207 6.90 17.26 27.50
N ARG A 208 5.70 16.73 27.20
CA ARG A 208 4.42 17.30 27.65
C ARG A 208 3.31 16.27 27.61
N GLN A 209 2.24 16.51 28.37
CA GLN A 209 0.99 15.75 28.27
C GLN A 209 -0.12 16.59 27.68
N VAL A 210 -0.97 15.96 26.87
CA VAL A 210 -2.15 16.56 26.25
C VAL A 210 -3.36 15.65 26.43
N SER A 211 -4.58 16.15 26.24
CA SER A 211 -5.73 15.26 26.06
C SER A 211 -5.54 14.47 24.76
N ALA A 212 -5.74 13.15 24.82
CA ALA A 212 -5.71 12.31 23.62
C ALA A 212 -6.73 12.79 22.58
N ARG A 213 -7.91 13.27 23.03
CA ARG A 213 -8.96 13.80 22.15
C ARG A 213 -8.57 15.11 21.47
N ASP A 214 -7.72 15.93 22.07
CA ASP A 214 -7.27 17.16 21.42
C ASP A 214 -6.28 16.88 20.28
N LEU A 215 -5.38 15.90 20.46
CA LEU A 215 -4.57 15.39 19.36
C LEU A 215 -5.45 14.76 18.27
N TRP A 216 -6.45 13.95 18.65
CA TRP A 216 -7.39 13.34 17.71
C TRP A 216 -8.17 14.38 16.87
N LYS A 217 -8.71 15.44 17.50
CA LYS A 217 -9.34 16.56 16.79
C LYS A 217 -8.39 17.21 15.80
N THR A 218 -7.11 17.33 16.15
CA THR A 218 -6.09 17.94 15.29
C THR A 218 -5.80 17.07 14.06
N ILE A 219 -5.76 15.75 14.25
CA ILE A 219 -5.64 14.76 13.16
C ILE A 219 -6.82 14.88 12.20
N ILE A 220 -8.06 14.88 12.73
CA ILE A 220 -9.27 15.03 11.91
C ILE A 220 -9.27 16.36 11.15
N ASN A 221 -8.92 17.46 11.80
CA ASN A 221 -8.87 18.77 11.15
C ASN A 221 -7.86 18.78 9.98
N SER A 222 -6.69 18.14 10.15
CA SER A 222 -5.73 17.97 9.07
C SER A 222 -6.29 17.16 7.91
N GLN A 223 -7.00 16.06 8.21
CA GLN A 223 -7.60 15.18 7.21
C GLN A 223 -8.72 15.89 6.43
N VAL A 224 -9.55 16.68 7.11
CA VAL A 224 -10.59 17.50 6.45
C VAL A 224 -9.98 18.54 5.52
N GLU A 225 -8.89 19.21 5.92
CA GLU A 225 -8.27 20.25 5.11
C GLU A 225 -7.45 19.69 3.94
N THR A 226 -6.78 18.55 4.13
CA THR A 226 -5.72 18.08 3.21
C THR A 226 -5.90 16.66 2.67
N GLY A 227 -6.87 15.90 3.19
CA GLY A 227 -7.00 14.46 2.94
C GLY A 227 -5.95 13.59 3.65
N THR A 228 -5.07 14.19 4.48
CA THR A 228 -3.96 13.52 5.17
C THR A 228 -3.84 14.00 6.63
N PRO A 229 -3.20 13.26 7.55
CA PRO A 229 -2.35 12.09 7.33
C PRO A 229 -3.13 10.80 7.00
N TYR A 230 -2.46 9.87 6.31
CA TYR A 230 -2.89 8.49 6.23
C TYR A 230 -2.97 7.87 7.63
N MET A 231 -3.86 6.90 7.81
CA MET A 231 -4.04 6.18 9.08
C MET A 231 -3.62 4.74 8.93
N LEU A 232 -2.59 4.32 9.68
CA LEU A 232 -2.18 2.93 9.77
C LEU A 232 -2.07 2.53 11.24
N TYR A 233 -2.42 1.27 11.52
CA TYR A 233 -2.45 0.71 12.87
C TYR A 233 -1.24 -0.19 13.09
N LYS A 234 -0.23 0.34 13.79
CA LYS A 234 1.08 -0.28 14.04
C LYS A 234 0.94 -1.71 14.58
N ASP A 235 0.08 -1.89 15.58
CA ASP A 235 -0.04 -3.17 16.29
C ASP A 235 -0.72 -4.22 15.42
N ALA A 236 -1.74 -3.83 14.65
CA ALA A 236 -2.37 -4.69 13.65
C ALA A 236 -1.38 -5.10 12.55
N CYS A 237 -0.57 -4.16 12.04
CA CYS A 237 0.45 -4.43 11.04
C CYS A 237 1.52 -5.40 11.54
N ASN A 238 2.01 -5.23 12.76
CA ASN A 238 3.06 -6.07 13.33
C ASN A 238 2.55 -7.45 13.76
N SER A 239 1.41 -7.51 14.45
CA SER A 239 0.85 -8.79 14.95
C SER A 239 0.46 -9.75 13.82
N LYS A 240 0.09 -9.21 12.65
CA LYS A 240 -0.47 -9.95 11.52
C LYS A 240 0.43 -9.94 10.28
N SER A 241 1.73 -9.73 10.46
CA SER A 241 2.73 -9.86 9.39
C SER A 241 3.44 -11.21 9.46
N ASN A 242 3.65 -11.83 8.29
CA ASN A 242 4.54 -12.99 8.17
C ASN A 242 6.02 -12.60 8.37
N GLN A 243 6.36 -11.31 8.28
CA GLN A 243 7.71 -10.80 8.53
C GLN A 243 7.97 -10.43 10.00
N LYS A 244 7.04 -10.71 10.93
CA LYS A 244 7.22 -10.37 12.36
C LYS A 244 8.40 -11.10 13.03
N ASN A 245 8.96 -12.12 12.38
CA ASN A 245 10.20 -12.77 12.82
C ASN A 245 11.47 -11.94 12.57
N LEU A 246 11.40 -10.88 11.76
CA LEU A 246 12.53 -10.01 11.43
C LEU A 246 12.77 -8.91 12.46
N GLY A 247 11.70 -8.49 13.15
CA GLY A 247 11.69 -7.35 14.06
C GLY A 247 10.41 -6.54 13.91
N VAL A 248 10.39 -5.35 14.52
CA VAL A 248 9.24 -4.44 14.45
C VAL A 248 9.24 -3.68 13.13
N ILE A 249 8.12 -3.75 12.43
CA ILE A 249 7.82 -2.99 11.23
C ILE A 249 7.42 -1.57 11.65
N LYS A 250 8.07 -0.57 11.03
CA LYS A 250 8.00 0.83 11.44
C LYS A 250 7.20 1.73 10.50
N SER A 251 6.82 1.26 9.33
CA SER A 251 6.05 2.04 8.36
C SER A 251 5.40 1.16 7.31
N SER A 252 4.57 1.79 6.48
CA SER A 252 4.21 1.27 5.16
C SER A 252 4.90 2.08 4.06
N ASN A 253 4.60 1.80 2.80
CA ASN A 253 5.06 2.56 1.63
C ASN A 253 4.26 3.85 1.36
N LEU A 254 4.51 4.48 0.20
CA LEU A 254 3.79 5.68 -0.26
C LEU A 254 2.25 5.53 -0.31
N CYS A 255 1.76 4.34 -0.67
CA CYS A 255 0.34 4.10 -0.96
C CYS A 255 -0.37 3.24 0.10
N THR A 256 0.28 2.98 1.24
CA THR A 256 -0.28 2.34 2.44
C THR A 256 -0.62 0.84 2.35
N GLU A 257 -0.34 0.17 1.22
CA GLU A 257 -0.64 -1.24 1.00
C GLU A 257 0.49 -2.21 1.40
N VAL A 258 1.73 -1.73 1.45
CA VAL A 258 2.92 -2.57 1.68
C VAL A 258 3.42 -2.43 3.10
N VAL A 259 3.36 -3.51 3.86
CA VAL A 259 3.84 -3.57 5.25
C VAL A 259 5.03 -4.52 5.33
N GLU A 260 6.23 -3.97 5.12
CA GLU A 260 7.50 -4.71 5.07
C GLU A 260 8.50 -4.18 6.10
N TYR A 261 9.33 -5.08 6.62
CA TYR A 261 10.39 -4.76 7.56
C TYR A 261 11.46 -3.85 6.92
N THR A 262 11.99 -2.91 7.70
CA THR A 262 13.08 -2.02 7.31
C THR A 262 14.07 -1.88 8.46
N SER A 263 15.34 -1.69 8.12
CA SER A 263 16.43 -1.44 9.05
C SER A 263 17.45 -0.50 8.40
N PRO A 264 18.45 0.02 9.14
CA PRO A 264 19.51 0.84 8.53
C PRO A 264 20.21 0.16 7.34
N ASP A 265 20.25 -1.17 7.32
CA ASP A 265 20.91 -1.99 6.29
C ASP A 265 19.91 -2.61 5.27
N GLU A 266 18.61 -2.37 5.44
CA GLU A 266 17.54 -2.97 4.65
C GLU A 266 16.48 -1.93 4.26
N VAL A 267 16.42 -1.65 2.96
CA VAL A 267 15.36 -0.87 2.33
C VAL A 267 14.38 -1.86 1.71
N ALA A 268 13.16 -1.94 2.22
CA ALA A 268 12.16 -2.86 1.68
C ALA A 268 11.72 -2.43 0.28
N VAL A 269 11.32 -3.40 -0.56
CA VAL A 269 11.08 -3.20 -1.99
C VAL A 269 9.84 -3.96 -2.43
N CYS A 270 8.88 -3.24 -3.01
CA CYS A 270 7.66 -3.84 -3.47
C CYS A 270 7.62 -4.08 -4.99
N ASN A 271 7.35 -5.32 -5.38
CA ASN A 271 7.20 -5.78 -6.76
C ASN A 271 5.72 -6.04 -7.04
N LEU A 272 5.12 -5.24 -7.92
CA LEU A 272 3.66 -5.09 -8.00
C LEU A 272 3.07 -5.53 -9.33
N ALA A 273 1.92 -6.21 -9.27
CA ALA A 273 1.05 -6.48 -10.40
C ALA A 273 -0.42 -6.53 -9.95
N SER A 274 -1.34 -6.23 -10.85
CA SER A 274 -2.79 -6.23 -10.57
C SER A 274 -3.55 -7.12 -11.54
N ILE A 275 -4.39 -8.00 -11.00
CA ILE A 275 -5.26 -8.91 -11.77
C ILE A 275 -6.59 -8.22 -12.07
N ALA A 276 -7.05 -8.29 -13.33
CA ALA A 276 -8.32 -7.71 -13.76
C ALA A 276 -9.48 -8.66 -13.40
N VAL A 277 -10.08 -8.48 -12.22
CA VAL A 277 -11.03 -9.45 -11.66
C VAL A 277 -12.35 -9.52 -12.40
N ASN A 278 -12.68 -8.52 -13.22
CA ASN A 278 -13.82 -8.53 -14.13
C ASN A 278 -13.69 -9.56 -15.27
N MET A 279 -12.47 -9.96 -15.63
CA MET A 279 -12.22 -10.91 -16.73
C MET A 279 -12.64 -12.35 -16.42
N PHE A 280 -12.96 -12.65 -15.17
CA PHE A 280 -13.35 -14.00 -14.73
C PHE A 280 -14.87 -14.17 -14.57
N VAL A 281 -15.65 -13.14 -14.89
CA VAL A 281 -17.11 -13.26 -15.00
C VAL A 281 -17.43 -14.02 -16.30
N SER A 282 -18.26 -15.06 -16.21
CA SER A 282 -18.64 -15.87 -17.38
C SER A 282 -19.36 -15.02 -18.44
N PRO A 283 -19.29 -15.38 -19.73
CA PRO A 283 -19.94 -14.61 -20.80
C PRO A 283 -21.45 -14.44 -20.63
N ASP A 284 -22.12 -15.40 -19.98
CA ASP A 284 -23.55 -15.33 -19.65
C ASP A 284 -23.86 -14.51 -18.38
N ARG A 285 -22.83 -13.97 -17.72
CA ARG A 285 -22.88 -13.15 -16.51
C ARG A 285 -23.52 -13.83 -15.30
N LYS A 286 -23.48 -15.16 -15.23
CA LYS A 286 -24.11 -15.95 -14.15
C LYS A 286 -23.14 -16.59 -13.16
N SER A 287 -21.86 -16.65 -13.49
CA SER A 287 -20.86 -17.36 -12.69
C SER A 287 -19.51 -16.66 -12.72
N TYR A 288 -18.64 -17.07 -11.80
CA TYR A 288 -17.30 -16.53 -11.65
C TYR A 288 -16.26 -17.67 -11.69
N ASP A 289 -15.26 -17.57 -12.56
CA ASP A 289 -14.27 -18.62 -12.78
C ASP A 289 -13.07 -18.53 -11.81
N PHE A 290 -13.27 -19.05 -10.60
CA PHE A 290 -12.22 -19.12 -9.58
C PHE A 290 -11.04 -20.02 -9.98
N LYS A 291 -11.25 -21.03 -10.84
CA LYS A 291 -10.16 -21.91 -11.28
C LYS A 291 -9.20 -21.15 -12.19
N LYS A 292 -9.73 -20.39 -13.14
CA LYS A 292 -8.93 -19.53 -14.01
C LYS A 292 -8.28 -18.41 -13.21
N LEU A 293 -8.98 -17.79 -12.25
CA LEU A 293 -8.37 -16.80 -11.35
C LEU A 293 -7.15 -17.38 -10.60
N LYS A 294 -7.26 -18.60 -10.06
CA LYS A 294 -6.13 -19.28 -9.41
C LYS A 294 -4.96 -19.49 -10.39
N GLU A 295 -5.24 -19.99 -11.60
CA GLU A 295 -4.23 -20.24 -12.64
C GLU A 295 -3.44 -18.96 -12.98
N ILE A 296 -4.15 -17.85 -13.26
CA ILE A 296 -3.53 -16.57 -13.58
C ILE A 296 -2.72 -16.05 -12.40
N THR A 297 -3.24 -16.19 -11.18
CA THR A 297 -2.52 -15.77 -9.96
C THR A 297 -1.18 -16.48 -9.84
N LYS A 298 -1.12 -17.78 -10.14
CA LYS A 298 0.14 -18.54 -10.11
C LYS A 298 1.16 -18.01 -11.11
N VAL A 299 0.72 -17.62 -12.31
CA VAL A 299 1.59 -17.00 -13.32
C VAL A 299 2.09 -15.65 -12.81
N VAL A 300 1.23 -14.81 -12.26
CA VAL A 300 1.62 -13.51 -11.69
C VAL A 300 2.63 -13.67 -10.57
N THR A 301 2.43 -14.62 -9.65
CA THR A 301 3.41 -14.95 -8.59
C THR A 301 4.76 -15.33 -9.15
N LYS A 302 4.80 -16.21 -10.16
CA LYS A 302 6.05 -16.64 -10.83
C LYS A 302 6.75 -15.46 -11.53
N ASN A 303 5.98 -14.56 -12.14
CA ASN A 303 6.50 -13.38 -12.82
C ASN A 303 7.12 -12.40 -11.82
N LEU A 304 6.40 -12.08 -10.74
CA LEU A 304 6.90 -11.17 -9.70
C LEU A 304 8.14 -11.76 -8.99
N ASN A 305 8.18 -13.07 -8.75
CA ASN A 305 9.38 -13.70 -8.20
C ASN A 305 10.59 -13.60 -9.14
N LYS A 306 10.40 -13.69 -10.47
CA LYS A 306 11.48 -13.46 -11.44
C LYS A 306 11.93 -12.00 -11.47
N ILE A 307 11.00 -11.05 -11.33
CA ILE A 307 11.30 -9.61 -11.29
C ILE A 307 12.31 -9.29 -10.18
N ILE A 308 12.23 -9.95 -9.02
CA ILE A 308 13.19 -9.78 -7.91
C ILE A 308 14.64 -10.01 -8.38
N ASP A 309 14.86 -10.99 -9.26
CA ASP A 309 16.21 -11.37 -9.69
C ASP A 309 16.72 -10.51 -10.86
N VAL A 310 15.83 -10.01 -11.72
CA VAL A 310 16.21 -9.26 -12.93
C VAL A 310 16.18 -7.74 -12.76
N THR A 311 15.52 -7.22 -11.72
CA THR A 311 15.40 -5.78 -11.48
C THR A 311 16.74 -5.15 -11.11
N TYR A 312 16.96 -3.93 -11.58
CA TYR A 312 18.08 -3.09 -11.15
C TYR A 312 17.70 -2.36 -9.86
N TYR A 313 18.48 -2.57 -8.79
CA TYR A 313 18.27 -1.89 -7.51
C TYR A 313 19.05 -0.57 -7.46
N PRO A 314 18.39 0.56 -7.13
CA PRO A 314 19.06 1.87 -7.09
C PRO A 314 20.02 2.00 -5.89
N VAL A 315 19.81 1.23 -4.82
CA VAL A 315 20.63 1.20 -3.60
C VAL A 315 20.88 -0.24 -3.17
N THR A 316 22.01 -0.48 -2.48
CA THR A 316 22.46 -1.83 -2.11
C THR A 316 21.58 -2.51 -1.07
N GLU A 317 21.07 -1.72 -0.12
CA GLU A 317 20.18 -2.09 0.98
C GLU A 317 18.84 -2.61 0.44
N ALA A 318 18.40 -2.09 -0.71
CA ALA A 318 17.21 -2.55 -1.41
C ALA A 318 17.39 -3.95 -2.01
N LYS A 319 18.55 -4.19 -2.63
CA LYS A 319 18.91 -5.53 -3.12
C LYS A 319 19.04 -6.51 -1.96
N HIS A 320 19.67 -6.09 -0.87
CA HIS A 320 19.88 -6.91 0.32
C HIS A 320 18.55 -7.39 0.91
N SER A 321 17.61 -6.47 1.15
CA SER A 321 16.27 -6.78 1.67
C SER A 321 15.51 -7.71 0.72
N ASN A 322 15.38 -7.33 -0.56
CA ASN A 322 14.53 -8.09 -1.49
C ASN A 322 15.07 -9.50 -1.76
N MET A 323 16.39 -9.71 -1.77
CA MET A 323 16.97 -11.05 -1.92
C MET A 323 16.81 -11.93 -0.68
N ARG A 324 16.70 -11.35 0.52
CA ARG A 324 16.54 -12.09 1.79
C ARG A 324 15.09 -12.51 2.08
N HIS A 325 14.14 -11.65 1.73
CA HIS A 325 12.73 -11.83 2.12
C HIS A 325 11.82 -12.11 0.92
N ARG A 326 12.26 -11.73 -0.29
CA ARG A 326 11.57 -11.94 -1.56
C ARG A 326 10.06 -11.59 -1.55
N PRO A 327 9.62 -10.47 -0.96
CA PRO A 327 8.21 -10.10 -0.97
C PRO A 327 7.72 -9.73 -2.37
N ILE A 328 6.44 -10.02 -2.61
CA ILE A 328 5.72 -9.58 -3.81
C ILE A 328 4.36 -9.01 -3.38
N GLY A 329 3.78 -8.13 -4.20
CA GLY A 329 2.47 -7.54 -3.96
C GLY A 329 1.54 -7.75 -5.14
N ILE A 330 0.65 -8.74 -5.02
CA ILE A 330 -0.43 -8.97 -5.98
C ILE A 330 -1.66 -8.21 -5.50
N GLY A 331 -2.20 -7.38 -6.37
CA GLY A 331 -3.44 -6.66 -6.16
C GLY A 331 -4.49 -7.01 -7.21
N ILE A 332 -5.59 -6.28 -7.19
CA ILE A 332 -6.67 -6.40 -8.17
C ILE A 332 -7.02 -5.04 -8.76
N GLN A 333 -7.83 -5.07 -9.81
CA GLN A 333 -8.52 -3.93 -10.38
C GLN A 333 -9.84 -4.42 -10.99
N GLY A 334 -10.82 -3.53 -11.09
CA GLY A 334 -12.13 -3.85 -11.65
C GLY A 334 -13.02 -4.68 -10.72
N LEU A 335 -12.91 -4.51 -9.40
CA LEU A 335 -13.80 -5.16 -8.45
C LEU A 335 -15.26 -4.70 -8.65
N ALA A 336 -15.46 -3.38 -8.76
CA ALA A 336 -16.78 -2.82 -9.02
C ALA A 336 -17.32 -3.27 -10.40
N ASP A 337 -16.48 -3.35 -11.43
CA ASP A 337 -16.89 -3.90 -12.72
C ASP A 337 -17.38 -5.36 -12.60
N ALA A 338 -16.69 -6.20 -11.84
CA ALA A 338 -17.10 -7.59 -11.64
C ALA A 338 -18.48 -7.68 -10.96
N PHE A 339 -18.73 -6.84 -9.95
CA PHE A 339 -20.03 -6.76 -9.28
C PHE A 339 -21.13 -6.27 -10.21
N ILE A 340 -20.89 -5.21 -10.99
CA ILE A 340 -21.86 -4.68 -11.96
C ILE A 340 -22.20 -5.73 -13.02
N LEU A 341 -21.18 -6.42 -13.56
CA LEU A 341 -21.37 -7.47 -14.56
C LEU A 341 -22.24 -8.61 -14.01
N LEU A 342 -22.06 -8.99 -12.75
CA LEU A 342 -22.85 -10.01 -12.05
C LEU A 342 -24.17 -9.51 -11.48
N ARG A 343 -24.52 -8.22 -11.68
CA ARG A 343 -25.74 -7.59 -11.15
C ARG A 343 -25.80 -7.59 -9.62
N MET A 344 -24.67 -7.41 -8.96
CA MET A 344 -24.56 -7.36 -7.51
C MET A 344 -24.33 -5.91 -7.06
N PRO A 345 -25.24 -5.31 -6.27
CA PRO A 345 -24.96 -4.07 -5.55
C PRO A 345 -23.69 -4.21 -4.72
N PHE A 346 -22.87 -3.16 -4.66
CA PHE A 346 -21.56 -3.24 -3.98
C PHE A 346 -21.68 -3.61 -2.49
N ASP A 347 -22.78 -3.21 -1.84
CA ASP A 347 -23.09 -3.46 -0.44
C ASP A 347 -23.97 -4.70 -0.18
N SER A 348 -24.23 -5.52 -1.21
CA SER A 348 -25.01 -6.76 -1.09
C SER A 348 -24.26 -7.89 -0.38
N GLU A 349 -25.00 -8.85 0.18
CA GLU A 349 -24.41 -10.04 0.81
C GLU A 349 -23.67 -10.90 -0.23
N GLU A 350 -24.19 -10.98 -1.45
CA GLU A 350 -23.58 -11.69 -2.57
C GLU A 350 -22.25 -11.07 -2.99
N ALA A 351 -22.16 -9.74 -3.10
CA ALA A 351 -20.90 -9.04 -3.35
C ALA A 351 -19.89 -9.24 -2.21
N SER A 352 -20.36 -9.24 -0.96
CA SER A 352 -19.52 -9.52 0.22
C SER A 352 -18.93 -10.94 0.21
N LEU A 353 -19.73 -11.94 -0.18
CA LEU A 353 -19.26 -13.32 -0.33
C LEU A 353 -18.26 -13.44 -1.49
N LEU A 354 -18.60 -12.92 -2.67
CA LEU A 354 -17.72 -12.95 -3.83
C LEU A 354 -16.38 -12.26 -3.56
N ASN A 355 -16.39 -11.14 -2.83
CA ASN A 355 -15.18 -10.48 -2.38
C ASN A 355 -14.27 -11.43 -1.58
N LYS A 356 -14.83 -12.17 -0.60
CA LYS A 356 -14.07 -13.16 0.18
C LYS A 356 -13.49 -14.25 -0.73
N GLU A 357 -14.31 -14.81 -1.61
CA GLU A 357 -13.91 -15.92 -2.50
C GLU A 357 -12.83 -15.50 -3.52
N ILE A 358 -12.89 -14.27 -4.05
CA ILE A 358 -11.85 -13.69 -4.91
C ILE A 358 -10.53 -13.63 -4.14
N PHE A 359 -10.51 -13.02 -2.95
CA PHE A 359 -9.28 -12.86 -2.18
C PHE A 359 -8.74 -14.17 -1.60
N GLU A 360 -9.59 -15.11 -1.23
CA GLU A 360 -9.21 -16.47 -0.86
C GLU A 360 -8.52 -17.17 -2.04
N THR A 361 -9.07 -17.04 -3.25
CA THR A 361 -8.50 -17.63 -4.47
C THR A 361 -7.13 -17.04 -4.81
N LEU A 362 -6.99 -15.71 -4.72
CA LEU A 362 -5.72 -15.01 -4.94
C LEU A 362 -4.65 -15.48 -3.92
N TYR A 363 -5.02 -15.53 -2.64
CA TYR A 363 -4.09 -15.94 -1.60
C TYR A 363 -3.70 -17.42 -1.73
N TYR A 364 -4.66 -18.30 -2.01
CA TYR A 364 -4.41 -19.73 -2.22
C TYR A 364 -3.52 -19.97 -3.43
N GLY A 365 -3.84 -19.36 -4.59
CA GLY A 365 -3.06 -19.52 -5.82
C GLY A 365 -1.63 -19.00 -5.68
N SER A 366 -1.44 -17.87 -5.02
CA SER A 366 -0.11 -17.30 -4.79
C SER A 366 0.73 -18.14 -3.81
N LEU A 367 0.13 -18.68 -2.73
CA LEU A 367 0.80 -19.62 -1.83
C LEU A 367 1.20 -20.90 -2.57
N GLU A 368 0.31 -21.46 -3.38
CA GLU A 368 0.58 -22.66 -4.18
C GLU A 368 1.77 -22.45 -5.12
N ALA A 369 1.79 -21.35 -5.89
CA ALA A 369 2.92 -21.02 -6.74
C ALA A 369 4.21 -20.75 -5.96
N SER A 370 4.14 -20.05 -4.83
CA SER A 370 5.32 -19.78 -4.00
C SER A 370 5.90 -21.06 -3.39
N CYS A 371 5.05 -22.01 -3.01
CA CYS A 371 5.45 -23.34 -2.55
C CYS A 371 6.05 -24.19 -3.68
N GLU A 372 5.48 -24.16 -4.89
CA GLU A 372 6.06 -24.81 -6.08
C GLU A 372 7.48 -24.31 -6.37
N ILE A 373 7.70 -23.00 -6.27
CA ILE A 373 9.03 -22.43 -6.48
C ILE A 373 9.97 -22.85 -5.34
N ALA A 374 9.50 -22.85 -4.09
CA ALA A 374 10.31 -23.29 -2.94
C ALA A 374 10.72 -24.77 -3.03
N ALA A 375 9.85 -25.63 -3.54
CA ALA A 375 10.16 -27.04 -3.77
C ALA A 375 11.32 -27.23 -4.77
N LYS A 376 11.53 -26.28 -5.68
CA LYS A 376 12.61 -26.30 -6.69
C LYS A 376 13.87 -25.56 -6.22
N ASP A 377 13.70 -24.34 -5.71
CA ASP A 377 14.78 -23.37 -5.48
C ASP A 377 15.08 -23.16 -3.99
N GLY A 378 14.35 -23.85 -3.10
CA GLY A 378 14.36 -23.66 -1.65
C GLY A 378 13.49 -22.48 -1.19
N PRO A 379 13.13 -22.42 0.11
CA PRO A 379 12.42 -21.27 0.67
C PRO A 379 13.27 -19.99 0.64
N TYR A 380 12.65 -18.83 0.91
CA TYR A 380 13.43 -17.58 1.08
C TYR A 380 14.31 -17.64 2.34
N SER A 381 15.40 -16.88 2.35
CA SER A 381 16.49 -17.01 3.34
C SER A 381 16.07 -16.81 4.81
N THR A 382 14.95 -16.12 5.04
CA THR A 382 14.43 -15.79 6.39
C THR A 382 13.08 -16.46 6.68
N TYR A 383 12.82 -17.58 6.01
CA TYR A 383 11.60 -18.37 6.18
C TYR A 383 11.50 -19.01 7.56
N GLU A 384 12.59 -19.60 8.05
CA GLU A 384 12.61 -20.27 9.35
C GLU A 384 12.27 -19.30 10.49
N GLY A 385 11.34 -19.71 11.35
CA GLY A 385 10.83 -18.92 12.46
C GLY A 385 9.65 -17.99 12.10
N SER A 386 9.36 -17.79 10.82
CA SER A 386 8.18 -17.04 10.36
C SER A 386 6.87 -17.75 10.74
N PRO A 387 5.75 -17.03 10.85
CA PRO A 387 4.43 -17.64 11.05
C PRO A 387 4.09 -18.75 10.05
N VAL A 388 4.36 -18.54 8.75
CA VAL A 388 4.07 -19.54 7.72
C VAL A 388 4.90 -20.82 7.94
N SER A 389 6.16 -20.72 8.41
CA SER A 389 6.96 -21.89 8.80
C SER A 389 6.37 -22.71 9.95
N LYS A 390 5.48 -22.10 10.73
CA LYS A 390 4.75 -22.72 11.84
C LYS A 390 3.32 -23.14 11.45
N GLY A 391 2.99 -23.11 10.16
CA GLY A 391 1.66 -23.45 9.65
C GLY A 391 0.59 -22.38 9.90
N ILE A 392 0.99 -21.15 10.27
CA ILE A 392 0.08 -20.03 10.53
C ILE A 392 0.02 -19.15 9.27
N LEU A 393 -1.14 -19.16 8.60
CA LEU A 393 -1.43 -18.32 7.45
C LEU A 393 -2.16 -17.04 7.87
N GLN A 394 -2.41 -16.13 6.91
CA GLN A 394 -2.94 -14.81 7.24
C GLN A 394 -4.28 -14.86 7.97
N TYR A 395 -5.24 -15.67 7.51
CA TYR A 395 -6.55 -15.78 8.15
C TYR A 395 -6.48 -16.32 9.58
N ASP A 396 -5.48 -17.15 9.90
CA ASP A 396 -5.27 -17.66 11.26
C ASP A 396 -4.91 -16.49 12.20
N MET A 397 -4.11 -15.52 11.73
CA MET A 397 -3.75 -14.32 12.51
C MET A 397 -4.92 -13.36 12.72
N TRP A 398 -6.01 -13.52 11.96
CA TRP A 398 -7.27 -12.80 12.14
C TRP A 398 -8.33 -13.63 12.87
N ASN A 399 -8.02 -14.86 13.27
CA ASN A 399 -8.98 -15.82 13.84
C ASN A 399 -10.20 -16.06 12.92
N VAL A 400 -9.98 -16.09 11.61
CA VAL A 400 -11.01 -16.33 10.59
C VAL A 400 -10.92 -17.75 10.08
N THR A 401 -12.06 -18.42 9.94
CA THR A 401 -12.17 -19.67 9.18
C THR A 401 -12.54 -19.34 7.73
N PRO A 402 -11.73 -19.70 6.73
CA PRO A 402 -12.04 -19.47 5.32
C PRO A 402 -13.29 -20.21 4.85
N THR A 403 -13.78 -19.88 3.66
CA THR A 403 -14.79 -20.68 2.97
C THR A 403 -14.27 -22.08 2.59
N ASN A 404 -15.16 -22.95 2.14
CA ASN A 404 -14.82 -24.29 1.65
C ASN A 404 -14.40 -24.31 0.16
N LEU A 405 -14.20 -23.16 -0.48
CA LEU A 405 -13.85 -23.06 -1.91
C LEU A 405 -12.50 -23.73 -2.23
N TRP A 406 -11.53 -23.64 -1.32
CA TRP A 406 -10.19 -24.21 -1.49
C TRP A 406 -9.76 -25.08 -0.30
N ASN A 407 -8.92 -26.08 -0.57
CA ASN A 407 -8.44 -27.01 0.45
C ASN A 407 -7.23 -26.45 1.22
N TRP A 408 -7.51 -25.65 2.25
CA TRP A 408 -6.48 -25.00 3.07
C TRP A 408 -5.58 -25.98 3.85
N SER A 409 -6.07 -27.17 4.18
CA SER A 409 -5.27 -28.20 4.84
C SER A 409 -4.20 -28.76 3.89
N GLU A 410 -4.57 -29.05 2.64
CA GLU A 410 -3.64 -29.56 1.64
C GLU A 410 -2.50 -28.57 1.35
N ILE A 411 -2.79 -27.27 1.23
CA ILE A 411 -1.73 -26.29 1.01
C ILE A 411 -0.85 -26.10 2.25
N LYS A 412 -1.40 -26.17 3.47
CA LYS A 412 -0.61 -26.15 4.72
C LYS A 412 0.34 -27.34 4.79
N GLU A 413 -0.09 -28.54 4.39
CA GLU A 413 0.77 -29.73 4.31
C GLU A 413 1.91 -29.58 3.29
N LYS A 414 1.61 -29.04 2.10
CA LYS A 414 2.64 -28.75 1.08
C LYS A 414 3.66 -27.72 1.57
N ILE A 415 3.19 -26.65 2.21
CA ILE A 415 4.05 -25.61 2.80
C ILE A 415 4.90 -26.20 3.94
N ALA A 416 4.35 -27.05 4.80
CA ALA A 416 5.11 -27.69 5.86
C ALA A 416 6.27 -28.55 5.31
N LYS A 417 6.08 -29.16 4.14
CA LYS A 417 7.10 -29.99 3.47
C LYS A 417 8.16 -29.18 2.70
N HIS A 418 7.75 -28.11 2.02
CA HIS A 418 8.59 -27.44 1.02
C HIS A 418 8.93 -25.98 1.35
N GLY A 419 8.21 -25.38 2.30
CA GLY A 419 8.22 -23.95 2.54
C GLY A 419 7.60 -23.13 1.42
N VAL A 420 7.84 -21.82 1.44
CA VAL A 420 7.43 -20.86 0.41
C VAL A 420 8.60 -19.99 -0.02
N ARG A 421 8.58 -19.51 -1.27
CA ARG A 421 9.67 -18.70 -1.85
C ARG A 421 9.56 -17.21 -1.53
N ASN A 422 8.40 -16.74 -1.11
CA ASN A 422 8.11 -15.31 -0.91
C ASN A 422 7.53 -15.09 0.49
N SER A 423 8.05 -14.10 1.21
CA SER A 423 7.58 -13.79 2.58
C SER A 423 6.18 -13.18 2.62
N LEU A 424 5.81 -12.40 1.60
CA LEU A 424 4.52 -11.73 1.44
C LEU A 424 4.07 -11.85 -0.02
N LEU A 425 2.75 -11.82 -0.25
CA LEU A 425 2.15 -12.18 -1.54
C LEU A 425 1.09 -11.20 -2.06
N ILE A 426 0.19 -10.73 -1.19
CA ILE A 426 -1.00 -9.96 -1.56
C ILE A 426 -0.91 -8.56 -0.95
N ALA A 427 -1.04 -7.53 -1.79
CA ALA A 427 -1.03 -6.13 -1.38
C ALA A 427 -1.82 -5.30 -2.41
N PRO A 428 -3.16 -5.19 -2.28
CA PRO A 428 -3.99 -4.45 -3.23
C PRO A 428 -3.60 -2.96 -3.23
N MET A 429 -3.02 -2.52 -4.35
CA MET A 429 -2.51 -1.16 -4.54
C MET A 429 -3.53 -0.25 -5.24
N PRO A 430 -3.34 1.07 -5.21
CA PRO A 430 -3.98 1.98 -6.15
C PRO A 430 -3.55 1.64 -7.59
N THR A 431 -4.52 1.48 -8.48
CA THR A 431 -4.28 1.11 -9.89
C THR A 431 -4.58 2.24 -10.87
N ALA A 432 -4.37 3.49 -10.45
CA ALA A 432 -4.80 4.70 -11.15
C ALA A 432 -4.45 4.79 -12.65
N SER A 433 -3.24 4.34 -13.01
CA SER A 433 -2.82 4.33 -14.42
C SER A 433 -3.15 3.00 -15.11
N THR A 434 -2.99 1.87 -14.42
CA THR A 434 -3.12 0.53 -15.01
C THR A 434 -4.58 0.14 -15.24
N ALA A 435 -5.50 0.49 -14.33
CA ALA A 435 -6.93 0.29 -14.51
C ALA A 435 -7.48 1.13 -15.65
N GLN A 436 -6.98 2.36 -15.81
CA GLN A 436 -7.32 3.18 -16.97
C GLN A 436 -6.87 2.53 -18.29
N ILE A 437 -5.66 1.96 -18.35
CA ILE A 437 -5.16 1.26 -19.55
C ILE A 437 -6.05 0.05 -19.89
N LEU A 438 -6.50 -0.70 -18.88
CA LEU A 438 -7.35 -1.87 -19.11
C LEU A 438 -8.83 -1.52 -19.32
N GLY A 439 -9.26 -0.33 -18.91
CA GLY A 439 -10.65 0.14 -18.99
C GLY A 439 -11.51 -0.32 -17.80
N ASN A 440 -10.91 -0.49 -16.63
CA ASN A 440 -11.57 -0.97 -15.40
C ASN A 440 -11.63 0.15 -14.35
N ASN A 441 -12.50 -0.02 -13.35
CA ASN A 441 -12.48 0.77 -12.13
C ASN A 441 -11.25 0.47 -11.27
N GLU A 442 -10.83 1.44 -10.47
CA GLU A 442 -9.60 1.35 -9.69
C GLU A 442 -9.72 0.37 -8.52
N SER A 443 -8.69 -0.48 -8.39
CA SER A 443 -8.44 -1.31 -7.21
C SER A 443 -9.68 -2.07 -6.70
N ILE A 444 -9.94 -1.96 -5.40
CA ILE A 444 -11.08 -2.49 -4.66
C ILE A 444 -12.20 -1.45 -4.48
N GLU A 445 -12.12 -0.30 -5.16
CA GLU A 445 -13.00 0.83 -4.90
C GLU A 445 -14.35 0.66 -5.59
N PRO A 446 -15.44 1.21 -5.02
CA PRO A 446 -16.69 1.42 -5.76
C PRO A 446 -16.49 2.45 -6.89
N TYR A 447 -17.44 2.53 -7.82
CA TYR A 447 -17.45 3.65 -8.77
C TYR A 447 -17.64 4.96 -8.01
N THR A 448 -16.71 5.90 -8.19
CA THR A 448 -16.78 7.22 -7.56
C THR A 448 -17.85 8.11 -8.19
N SER A 449 -18.11 7.92 -9.49
CA SER A 449 -19.14 8.62 -10.24
C SER A 449 -19.48 7.84 -11.53
N ASN A 450 -20.73 7.93 -11.99
CA ASN A 450 -21.10 7.39 -13.31
C ASN A 450 -20.69 8.31 -14.47
N ILE A 451 -20.43 9.58 -14.21
CA ILE A 451 -19.84 10.50 -15.19
C ILE A 451 -18.91 11.48 -14.48
N TYR A 452 -17.65 11.53 -14.90
CA TYR A 452 -16.70 12.49 -14.36
C TYR A 452 -15.79 13.05 -15.44
N THR A 453 -15.43 14.32 -15.28
CA THR A 453 -14.47 14.97 -16.17
C THR A 453 -13.06 14.73 -15.63
N ARG A 454 -12.24 14.01 -16.39
CA ARG A 454 -10.84 13.80 -16.08
C ARG A 454 -9.98 14.82 -16.81
N ARG A 455 -9.18 15.56 -16.04
CA ARG A 455 -8.15 16.46 -16.57
C ARG A 455 -6.84 15.69 -16.75
N VAL A 456 -6.31 15.70 -17.96
CA VAL A 456 -4.97 15.21 -18.28
C VAL A 456 -4.18 16.34 -18.94
N LEU A 457 -2.86 16.17 -19.07
CA LEU A 457 -2.00 17.18 -19.72
C LEU A 457 -2.46 17.56 -21.14
N SER A 458 -3.18 16.67 -21.83
CA SER A 458 -3.71 16.87 -23.18
C SER A 458 -5.13 17.48 -23.24
N GLY A 459 -5.81 17.70 -22.11
CA GLY A 459 -7.16 18.30 -22.08
C GLY A 459 -8.10 17.70 -21.03
N GLU A 460 -9.38 18.06 -21.12
CA GLU A 460 -10.46 17.53 -20.29
C GLU A 460 -11.26 16.48 -21.07
N PHE A 461 -11.39 15.28 -20.52
CA PHE A 461 -12.15 14.18 -21.12
C PHE A 461 -13.27 13.76 -20.18
N GLN A 462 -14.49 13.61 -20.70
CA GLN A 462 -15.55 12.97 -19.93
C GLN A 462 -15.34 11.46 -19.95
N VAL A 463 -15.21 10.88 -18.77
CA VAL A 463 -15.22 9.45 -18.53
C VAL A 463 -16.61 9.08 -18.05
N VAL A 464 -17.23 8.10 -18.71
CA VAL A 464 -18.58 7.64 -18.39
C VAL A 464 -18.52 6.17 -18.02
N ASN A 465 -19.36 5.76 -17.06
CA ASN A 465 -19.55 4.34 -16.73
C ASN A 465 -20.19 3.63 -17.92
N GLN A 466 -19.38 2.86 -18.65
CA GLN A 466 -19.82 2.18 -19.86
C GLN A 466 -20.87 1.11 -19.56
N HIS A 467 -20.82 0.47 -18.37
CA HIS A 467 -21.83 -0.52 -17.98
C HIS A 467 -23.21 0.12 -17.86
N LEU A 468 -23.30 1.27 -17.18
CA LEU A 468 -24.55 2.01 -17.05
C LEU A 468 -25.09 2.48 -18.41
N ILE A 469 -24.23 2.99 -19.30
CA ILE A 469 -24.68 3.41 -20.63
C ILE A 469 -25.27 2.21 -21.39
N ASN A 470 -24.60 1.06 -21.36
CA ASN A 470 -25.06 -0.14 -22.05
C ASN A 470 -26.44 -0.56 -21.49
N ASP A 471 -26.60 -0.56 -20.16
CA ASP A 471 -27.88 -0.91 -19.53
C ASP A 471 -29.02 0.05 -19.86
N LEU A 472 -28.75 1.36 -19.82
CA LEU A 472 -29.73 2.38 -20.19
C LEU A 472 -30.09 2.26 -21.68
N THR A 473 -29.13 1.96 -22.54
CA THR A 473 -29.35 1.78 -23.98
C THR A 473 -30.18 0.53 -24.26
N GLU A 474 -29.85 -0.61 -23.65
CA GLU A 474 -30.60 -1.87 -23.78
C GLU A 474 -32.06 -1.73 -23.33
N ARG A 475 -32.32 -0.87 -22.33
CA ARG A 475 -33.67 -0.57 -21.84
C ARG A 475 -34.38 0.57 -22.58
N GLY A 476 -33.76 1.16 -23.61
CA GLY A 476 -34.32 2.28 -24.36
C GLY A 476 -34.47 3.57 -23.53
N LEU A 477 -33.69 3.72 -22.46
CA LEU A 477 -33.69 4.85 -21.53
C LEU A 477 -32.58 5.87 -21.82
N TRP A 478 -31.65 5.55 -22.72
CA TRP A 478 -30.52 6.41 -23.04
C TRP A 478 -30.86 7.45 -24.12
N ASP A 479 -30.89 8.72 -23.72
CA ASP A 479 -31.01 9.87 -24.60
C ASP A 479 -30.19 11.08 -24.09
N ASP A 480 -30.22 12.19 -24.84
CA ASP A 480 -29.53 13.42 -24.44
C ASP A 480 -30.06 14.01 -23.12
N VAL A 481 -31.33 13.76 -22.78
CA VAL A 481 -31.96 14.25 -21.55
C VAL A 481 -31.43 13.47 -20.36
N MET A 482 -31.37 12.14 -20.44
CA MET A 482 -30.81 11.24 -19.44
C MET A 482 -29.34 11.59 -19.16
N ARG A 483 -28.52 11.78 -20.21
CA ARG A 483 -27.13 12.21 -20.06
C ARG A 483 -27.03 13.51 -19.27
N ASN A 484 -27.83 14.52 -19.63
CA ASN A 484 -27.82 15.82 -18.96
C ASN A 484 -28.31 15.72 -17.51
N GLN A 485 -29.27 14.84 -17.22
CA GLN A 485 -29.73 14.59 -15.85
C GLN A 485 -28.64 13.94 -14.99
N ILE A 486 -27.89 12.97 -15.53
CA ILE A 486 -26.76 12.35 -14.82
C ILE A 486 -25.69 13.41 -14.51
N ILE A 487 -25.35 14.26 -15.47
CA ILE A 487 -24.39 15.37 -15.26
C ILE A 487 -24.92 16.35 -14.20
N ALA A 488 -26.19 16.74 -14.27
CA ALA A 488 -26.82 17.65 -13.31
C ALA A 488 -26.86 17.09 -11.88
N ASN A 489 -26.87 15.75 -11.74
CA ASN A 489 -26.79 15.04 -10.46
C ASN A 489 -25.36 14.62 -10.10
N SER A 490 -24.34 15.24 -10.70
CA SER A 490 -22.91 14.95 -10.45
C SER A 490 -22.56 13.46 -10.59
N GLY A 491 -23.18 12.77 -11.55
CA GLY A 491 -22.99 11.36 -11.82
C GLY A 491 -23.85 10.41 -10.99
N SER A 492 -24.72 10.91 -10.11
CA SER A 492 -25.70 10.07 -9.42
C SER A 492 -26.93 9.79 -10.30
N ILE A 493 -27.43 8.56 -10.24
CA ILE A 493 -28.68 8.13 -10.90
C ILE A 493 -29.86 7.98 -9.93
N GLN A 494 -29.63 8.12 -8.61
CA GLN A 494 -30.63 7.82 -7.58
C GLN A 494 -31.90 8.67 -7.72
N ASN A 495 -31.73 9.95 -8.00
CA ASN A 495 -32.81 10.94 -8.04
C ASN A 495 -33.42 11.10 -9.43
N ILE A 496 -32.98 10.33 -10.43
CA ILE A 496 -33.48 10.45 -11.80
C ILE A 496 -34.79 9.64 -11.93
N PRO A 497 -35.92 10.28 -12.26
CA PRO A 497 -37.17 9.58 -12.54
C PRO A 497 -37.04 8.73 -13.81
N GLY A 498 -37.65 7.55 -13.83
CA GLY A 498 -37.64 6.66 -14.98
C GLY A 498 -36.50 5.63 -15.02
N ILE A 499 -35.44 5.82 -14.22
CA ILE A 499 -34.45 4.74 -13.99
C ILE A 499 -35.04 3.73 -12.99
N PRO A 500 -35.12 2.43 -13.35
CA PRO A 500 -35.59 1.37 -12.46
C PRO A 500 -34.73 1.20 -11.19
N ASN A 501 -35.35 0.75 -10.09
CA ASN A 501 -34.67 0.60 -8.80
C ASN A 501 -33.54 -0.44 -8.83
N ASP A 502 -33.64 -1.48 -9.67
CA ASP A 502 -32.60 -2.48 -9.83
C ASP A 502 -31.32 -1.89 -10.46
N LEU A 503 -31.45 -0.93 -11.39
CA LEU A 503 -30.28 -0.20 -11.92
C LEU A 503 -29.74 0.84 -10.95
N LYS A 504 -30.59 1.40 -10.07
CA LYS A 504 -30.12 2.32 -9.03
C LYS A 504 -29.33 1.61 -7.94
N ALA A 505 -29.64 0.35 -7.67
CA ALA A 505 -28.94 -0.43 -6.66
C ALA A 505 -27.52 -0.86 -7.12
N ILE A 506 -27.33 -1.04 -8.43
CA ILE A 506 -26.06 -1.41 -9.07
C ILE A 506 -25.23 -0.16 -9.35
#